data_AF-A0AA35WJ82-F1
#
_entry.id   AF-A0AA35WJ82-F1
#
_cell.length_a   1.000
_cell.length_b   1.000
_cell.length_c   1.000
_cell.angle_alpha   90.00
_cell.angle_beta   90.00
_cell.angle_gamma   90.00
#
_symmetry.space_group_name_H-M   'P 1'
#
loop_
_entity.id
_entity.type
_entity.pdbx_description
1 polymer ?
#
loop_
_entity_poly.entity_id
_entity_poly.type
_entity_poly.pdbx_seq_one_letter_code
_entity_poly.pdbx_strand_id
1 'polypeptide(L)'
;MVDVVCDNFTALLPRIEQCIRECDFVAVDTEFTGLHATSEDEVSLFDTMEQRYGKLKKFAEKFIICQLGLAMFTNDAKSTYKYVAHSFNFYVCPRPKGNMDVRFSFQASNVDFLCDHNFNFNKMFYEGVHYLSSRQEKLVRAEDESLDDK
;
A
#
# COMPACT_ATOMS: atom_id res chain seq x y z
N MET A 1 -9.59 -4.87 13.26
CA MET A 1 -8.77 -4.81 12.04
C MET A 1 -7.81 -5.98 12.08
N VAL A 2 -7.61 -6.69 10.97
CA VAL A 2 -6.67 -7.81 10.89
C VAL A 2 -5.42 -7.33 10.18
N ASP A 3 -4.26 -7.48 10.82
CA ASP A 3 -2.99 -7.19 10.17
C ASP A 3 -2.65 -8.29 9.17
N VAL A 4 -2.39 -7.87 7.94
CA VAL A 4 -2.01 -8.73 6.82
C VAL A 4 -0.53 -8.52 6.53
N VAL A 5 0.24 -9.57 6.71
CA VAL A 5 1.68 -9.65 6.53
C VAL A 5 2.00 -10.86 5.64
N CYS A 6 3.23 -10.97 5.14
CA CYS A 6 3.64 -12.00 4.19
C CYS A 6 3.26 -13.41 4.65
N ASP A 7 3.51 -13.74 5.92
CA ASP A 7 3.28 -15.08 6.50
C ASP A 7 1.80 -15.49 6.52
N ASN A 8 0.87 -14.53 6.66
CA ASN A 8 -0.57 -14.81 6.75
C ASN A 8 -1.35 -14.41 5.49
N PHE A 9 -0.71 -13.71 4.54
CA PHE A 9 -1.36 -13.18 3.34
C PHE A 9 -2.06 -14.28 2.54
N THR A 10 -1.35 -15.37 2.22
CA THR A 10 -1.92 -16.49 1.43
C THR A 10 -3.11 -17.15 2.14
N ALA A 11 -3.05 -17.29 3.47
CA ALA A 11 -4.14 -17.89 4.24
C ALA A 11 -5.37 -16.97 4.34
N LEU A 12 -5.16 -15.65 4.39
CA LEU A 12 -6.23 -14.65 4.47
C LEU A 12 -6.81 -14.27 3.11
N LEU A 13 -6.07 -14.46 2.02
CA LEU A 13 -6.45 -14.02 0.67
C LEU A 13 -7.85 -14.49 0.25
N PRO A 14 -8.26 -15.78 0.40
CA PRO A 14 -9.60 -16.22 0.03
C PRO A 14 -10.72 -15.47 0.76
N ARG A 15 -10.49 -15.15 2.05
CA ARG A 15 -11.44 -14.39 2.86
C ARG A 15 -11.48 -12.93 2.41
N ILE A 16 -10.33 -12.32 2.15
CA ILE A 16 -10.24 -10.93 1.66
C ILE A 16 -11.00 -10.80 0.34
N GLU A 17 -10.76 -11.72 -0.61
CA GLU A 17 -11.45 -11.75 -1.90
C GLU A 17 -12.96 -11.94 -1.76
N GLN A 18 -13.39 -12.82 -0.84
CA GLN A 18 -14.81 -12.99 -0.51
C GLN A 18 -15.41 -11.68 0.01
N CYS A 19 -14.77 -11.03 0.98
CA CYS A 19 -15.23 -9.75 1.52
C CYS A 19 -15.32 -8.66 0.43
N ILE A 20 -14.38 -8.61 -0.52
CA ILE A 20 -14.42 -7.67 -1.66
C ILE A 20 -15.61 -7.97 -2.58
N ARG A 21 -15.88 -9.25 -2.87
CA ARG A 21 -17.00 -9.65 -3.75
C ARG A 21 -18.37 -9.39 -3.13
N GLU A 22 -18.48 -9.51 -1.81
CA GLU A 22 -19.75 -9.43 -1.07
C GLU A 22 -20.05 -8.04 -0.50
N CYS A 23 -19.09 -7.12 -0.49
CA CYS A 23 -19.31 -5.77 0.03
C CYS A 23 -20.07 -4.88 -0.95
N ASP A 24 -20.81 -3.93 -0.38
CA ASP A 24 -21.48 -2.88 -1.14
C ASP A 24 -20.50 -1.77 -1.53
N PHE A 25 -19.54 -1.47 -0.66
CA PHE A 25 -18.47 -0.52 -0.94
C PHE A 25 -17.21 -0.79 -0.10
N VAL A 26 -16.09 -0.22 -0.56
CA VAL A 26 -14.78 -0.30 0.10
C VAL A 26 -14.31 1.11 0.42
N ALA A 27 -13.85 1.33 1.65
CA ALA A 27 -13.05 2.48 2.03
C ALA A 27 -11.57 2.09 2.03
N VAL A 28 -10.73 2.99 1.52
CA VAL A 28 -9.29 2.79 1.39
C VAL A 28 -8.58 3.93 2.09
N ASP A 29 -7.54 3.61 2.84
CA ASP A 29 -6.63 4.57 3.47
C ASP A 29 -5.19 4.05 3.40
N THR A 30 -4.20 4.93 3.45
CA THR A 30 -2.79 4.56 3.26
C THR A 30 -1.86 5.35 4.16
N GLU A 31 -0.88 4.65 4.72
CA GLU A 31 0.27 5.26 5.38
C GLU A 31 1.46 5.31 4.43
N PHE A 32 2.17 6.44 4.45
CA PHE A 32 3.32 6.68 3.57
C PHE A 32 4.63 6.79 4.36
N THR A 33 5.76 6.59 3.70
CA THR A 33 7.10 6.83 4.30
C THR A 33 7.49 8.31 4.40
N GLY A 34 6.66 9.20 3.85
CA GLY A 34 6.77 10.66 3.92
C GLY A 34 5.52 11.33 3.35
N LEU A 35 5.44 12.66 3.37
CA LEU A 35 4.32 13.44 2.81
C LEU A 35 4.75 14.58 1.87
N HIS A 36 5.93 15.16 2.10
CA HIS A 36 6.42 16.30 1.32
C HIS A 36 7.88 16.10 0.93
N ALA A 37 8.21 16.41 -0.34
CA ALA A 37 9.57 16.23 -0.85
C ALA A 37 10.50 17.40 -0.46
N THR A 38 10.01 18.64 -0.59
CA THR A 38 10.69 19.90 -0.27
C THR A 38 9.64 21.02 -0.06
N SER A 39 10.02 22.14 0.56
CA SER A 39 9.17 23.34 0.69
C SER A 39 8.78 23.94 -0.67
N GLU A 40 9.58 23.72 -1.72
CA GLU A 40 9.31 24.21 -3.08
C GLU A 40 8.27 23.35 -3.82
N ASP A 41 8.12 22.10 -3.41
CA ASP A 41 7.14 21.15 -3.94
C ASP A 41 5.84 21.12 -3.12
N GLU A 42 5.64 22.07 -2.19
CA GLU A 42 4.39 22.21 -1.46
C GLU A 42 3.26 22.63 -2.39
N VAL A 43 2.14 21.93 -2.23
CA VAL A 43 0.94 22.17 -3.03
C VAL A 43 0.28 23.46 -2.57
N SER A 44 0.05 24.37 -3.51
CA SER A 44 -0.58 25.67 -3.26
C SER A 44 -2.05 25.66 -3.66
N LEU A 45 -2.85 26.49 -2.99
CA LEU A 45 -4.23 26.77 -3.39
C LEU A 45 -4.33 27.45 -4.77
N PHE A 46 -3.23 28.05 -5.23
CA PHE A 46 -3.13 28.72 -6.53
C PHE A 46 -2.56 27.84 -7.64
N ASP A 47 -2.19 26.59 -7.34
CA ASP A 47 -1.70 25.66 -8.36
C ASP A 47 -2.82 25.30 -9.34
N THR A 48 -2.51 25.28 -10.64
CA THR A 48 -3.33 24.58 -11.61
C THR A 48 -3.33 23.07 -11.33
N MET A 49 -4.28 22.34 -11.90
CA MET A 49 -4.34 20.88 -11.74
C MET A 49 -3.06 20.19 -12.22
N GLU A 50 -2.45 20.69 -13.30
CA GLU A 50 -1.21 20.15 -13.83
C GLU A 50 -0.01 20.44 -12.93
N GLN A 51 0.09 21.65 -12.37
CA GLN A 51 1.13 21.99 -11.40
C GLN A 51 1.02 21.14 -10.13
N ARG A 52 -0.20 20.98 -9.61
CA ARG A 52 -0.49 20.14 -8.46
C ARG A 52 -0.11 18.68 -8.72
N TYR A 53 -0.51 18.13 -9.86
CA TYR A 53 -0.11 16.78 -10.25
C TYR A 53 1.41 16.63 -10.35
N GLY A 54 2.11 17.58 -10.97
CA GLY A 54 3.56 17.56 -11.09
C GLY A 54 4.28 17.51 -9.73
N LYS A 55 3.80 18.28 -8.75
CA LYS A 55 4.31 18.27 -7.37
C LYS A 55 4.05 16.93 -6.67
N LEU A 56 2.81 16.44 -6.72
CA LEU A 56 2.42 15.16 -6.10
C LEU A 56 3.10 13.95 -6.74
N LYS A 57 3.39 14.00 -8.05
CA LYS A 57 4.12 12.95 -8.76
C LYS A 57 5.53 12.79 -8.22
N LYS A 58 6.27 13.90 -8.03
CA LYS A 58 7.63 13.85 -7.45
C LYS A 58 7.63 13.22 -6.06
N PHE A 59 6.59 13.49 -5.27
CA PHE A 59 6.38 12.86 -3.98
C PHE A 59 6.18 11.34 -4.12
N ALA A 60 5.24 10.92 -4.96
CA ALA A 60 4.92 9.51 -5.19
C ALA A 60 6.08 8.70 -5.82
N GLU A 61 7.03 9.36 -6.48
CA GLU A 61 8.25 8.73 -7.02
C GLU A 61 9.33 8.52 -5.94
N LYS A 62 9.28 9.24 -4.83
CA LYS A 62 10.32 9.23 -3.78
C LYS A 62 9.91 8.45 -2.53
N PHE A 63 8.64 8.52 -2.15
CA PHE A 63 8.09 7.87 -0.98
C PHE A 63 7.13 6.76 -1.39
N ILE A 64 7.00 5.74 -0.54
CA ILE A 64 6.14 4.59 -0.81
C ILE A 64 5.01 4.52 0.20
N ILE A 65 3.97 3.78 -0.15
CA ILE A 65 2.99 3.28 0.81
C ILE A 65 3.68 2.21 1.65
N CYS A 66 3.63 2.32 2.97
CA CYS A 66 4.14 1.32 3.91
C CYS A 66 3.02 0.50 4.56
N GLN A 67 1.78 1.01 4.56
CA GLN A 67 0.60 0.27 4.96
C GLN A 67 -0.62 0.70 4.15
N LEU A 68 -1.45 -0.27 3.77
CA LEU A 68 -2.73 -0.08 3.09
C LEU A 68 -3.86 -0.58 4.00
N GLY A 69 -4.76 0.32 4.40
CA GLY A 69 -5.99 0.01 5.11
C GLY A 69 -7.14 -0.21 4.14
N LEU A 70 -7.80 -1.37 4.23
CA LEU A 70 -9.04 -1.67 3.52
C LEU A 70 -10.16 -1.89 4.52
N ALA A 71 -11.30 -1.26 4.32
CA ALA A 71 -12.52 -1.53 5.06
C ALA A 71 -13.68 -1.79 4.08
N MET A 72 -14.16 -3.04 4.07
CA MET A 72 -15.25 -3.49 3.22
C MET A 72 -16.54 -3.49 4.01
N PHE A 73 -17.58 -2.84 3.49
CA PHE A 73 -18.86 -2.66 4.18
C PHE A 73 -19.97 -3.40 3.44
N THR A 74 -20.71 -4.24 4.17
CA THR A 74 -21.89 -4.96 3.67
C THR A 74 -23.10 -4.61 4.52
N ASN A 75 -24.22 -4.28 3.89
CA ASN A 75 -25.49 -4.00 4.56
C ASN A 75 -25.98 -5.27 5.25
N ASP A 76 -26.37 -5.15 6.53
CA ASP A 76 -26.94 -6.26 7.29
C ASP A 76 -28.33 -6.57 6.74
N ALA A 77 -28.48 -7.70 6.04
CA ALA A 77 -29.76 -8.14 5.47
C ALA A 77 -30.90 -8.23 6.50
N LYS A 78 -30.60 -8.30 7.80
CA LYS A 78 -31.57 -8.33 8.89
C LYS A 78 -31.93 -6.94 9.44
N SER A 79 -31.24 -5.88 9.03
CA SER A 79 -31.39 -4.52 9.57
C SER A 79 -31.03 -3.45 8.53
N THR A 80 -32.03 -2.70 8.06
CA THR A 80 -31.92 -1.66 7.02
C THR A 80 -30.87 -0.58 7.28
N TYR A 81 -30.52 -0.29 8.54
CA TYR A 81 -29.64 0.82 8.92
C TYR A 81 -28.31 0.38 9.55
N LYS A 82 -27.87 -0.84 9.26
CA LYS A 82 -26.64 -1.38 9.85
C LYS A 82 -25.73 -1.94 8.77
N TYR A 83 -24.44 -1.64 8.91
CA TYR A 83 -23.39 -2.23 8.09
C TYR A 83 -22.50 -3.11 8.95
N VAL A 84 -22.01 -4.19 8.34
CA VAL A 84 -20.92 -5.01 8.86
C VAL A 84 -19.65 -4.57 8.14
N ALA A 85 -18.63 -4.21 8.91
CA ALA A 85 -17.33 -3.81 8.39
C ALA A 85 -16.30 -4.93 8.58
N HIS A 86 -15.62 -5.27 7.49
CA HIS A 86 -14.45 -6.15 7.49
C HIS A 86 -13.23 -5.33 7.13
N SER A 87 -12.32 -5.16 8.11
CA SER A 87 -11.18 -4.25 7.96
C SER A 87 -9.83 -4.97 8.07
N PHE A 88 -8.93 -4.67 7.14
CA PHE A 88 -7.61 -5.28 6.99
C PHE A 88 -6.53 -4.21 6.83
N ASN A 89 -5.39 -4.40 7.49
CA ASN A 89 -4.21 -3.54 7.39
C ASN A 89 -3.07 -4.32 6.76
N PHE A 90 -2.80 -4.05 5.49
CA PHE A 90 -1.69 -4.68 4.78
C PHE A 90 -0.41 -3.90 5.06
N TYR A 91 0.52 -4.52 5.79
CA TYR A 91 1.88 -4.02 5.81
C TYR A 91 2.53 -4.41 4.49
N VAL A 92 3.10 -3.43 3.79
CA VAL A 92 3.70 -3.66 2.46
C VAL A 92 5.11 -3.13 2.43
N CYS A 93 6.00 -3.85 1.75
CA CYS A 93 7.36 -3.40 1.52
C CYS A 93 7.86 -3.95 0.18
N PRO A 94 8.45 -3.11 -0.69
CA PRO A 94 9.12 -3.63 -1.87
C PRO A 94 10.31 -4.46 -1.41
N ARG A 95 10.48 -5.67 -1.96
CA ARG A 95 11.68 -6.47 -1.76
C ARG A 95 12.43 -6.68 -3.07
N PRO A 96 13.76 -6.77 -3.01
CA PRO A 96 14.54 -7.09 -4.18
C PRO A 96 14.14 -8.46 -4.74
N LYS A 97 13.92 -8.53 -6.06
CA LYS A 97 13.72 -9.78 -6.80
C LYS A 97 14.39 -9.66 -8.17
N GLY A 98 15.24 -10.63 -8.52
CA GLY A 98 16.05 -10.56 -9.73
C GLY A 98 16.93 -9.30 -9.74
N ASN A 99 16.91 -8.57 -10.85
CA ASN A 99 17.67 -7.31 -11.02
C ASN A 99 16.94 -6.06 -10.49
N MET A 100 15.83 -6.22 -9.77
CA MET A 100 15.04 -5.08 -9.28
C MET A 100 15.44 -4.71 -7.86
N ASP A 101 16.05 -3.54 -7.72
CA ASP A 101 16.39 -2.92 -6.43
C ASP A 101 15.67 -1.58 -6.31
N VAL A 102 14.52 -1.58 -5.63
CA VAL A 102 13.67 -0.39 -5.47
C VAL A 102 14.25 0.50 -4.38
N ARG A 103 14.58 1.74 -4.75
CA ARG A 103 15.01 2.77 -3.80
C ARG A 103 13.84 3.68 -3.43
N PHE A 104 13.69 3.94 -2.15
CA PHE A 104 12.71 4.86 -1.59
C PHE A 104 13.30 5.61 -0.40
N SER A 105 12.66 6.70 0.00
CA SER A 105 13.12 7.55 1.11
C SER A 105 12.15 7.50 2.29
N PHE A 106 12.66 7.89 3.46
CA PHE A 106 11.86 8.23 4.63
C PHE A 106 11.97 9.73 4.92
N GLN A 107 10.87 10.33 5.35
CA GLN A 107 10.86 11.67 5.91
C GLN A 107 10.88 11.55 7.44
N ALA A 108 11.88 12.13 8.09
CA ALA A 108 12.08 11.98 9.54
C ALA A 108 10.85 12.37 10.37
N SER A 109 10.21 13.51 10.05
CA SER A 109 8.99 13.95 10.75
C SER A 109 7.82 12.99 10.57
N ASN A 110 7.76 12.28 9.45
CA ASN A 110 6.72 11.30 9.19
C ASN A 110 6.99 9.99 9.94
N VAL A 111 8.26 9.59 10.04
CA VAL A 111 8.65 8.45 10.89
C VAL A 111 8.29 8.73 12.34
N ASP A 112 8.59 9.92 12.84
CA ASP A 112 8.24 10.36 14.19
C ASP A 112 6.72 10.31 14.43
N PHE A 113 5.93 10.88 13.51
CA PHE A 113 4.47 10.80 13.55
C PHE A 113 3.93 9.36 13.58
N LEU A 114 4.48 8.48 12.74
CA LEU A 114 4.08 7.07 12.71
C LEU A 114 4.48 6.33 13.99
N CYS A 115 5.64 6.64 14.58
CA CYS A 115 6.05 6.12 15.88
C CYS A 115 5.07 6.54 16.99
N ASP A 116 4.63 7.80 17.02
CA ASP A 116 3.64 8.31 17.98
C ASP A 116 2.30 7.57 17.88
N HIS A 117 1.96 7.06 16.70
CA HIS A 117 0.75 6.28 16.44
C HIS A 117 1.00 4.76 16.50
N ASN A 118 2.12 4.33 17.08
CA ASN A 118 2.48 2.91 17.28
C ASN A 118 2.61 2.10 15.98
N PHE A 119 3.00 2.74 14.88
CA PHE A 119 3.31 2.02 13.65
C PHE A 119 4.48 1.07 13.87
N ASN A 120 4.31 -0.19 13.45
CA ASN A 120 5.33 -1.22 13.62
C ASN A 120 6.19 -1.35 12.35
N PHE A 121 7.33 -0.63 12.33
CA PHE A 121 8.30 -0.72 11.24
C PHE A 121 8.92 -2.13 11.08
N ASN A 122 8.98 -2.93 12.15
CA ASN A 122 9.45 -4.32 12.03
C ASN A 122 8.48 -5.15 11.19
N LYS A 123 7.16 -5.00 11.38
CA LYS A 123 6.15 -5.64 10.52
C LYS A 123 6.29 -5.20 9.06
N MET A 124 6.57 -3.92 8.81
CA MET A 124 6.83 -3.44 7.45
C MET A 124 8.05 -4.12 6.81
N PHE A 125 9.23 -4.05 7.45
CA PHE A 125 10.47 -4.49 6.81
C PHE A 125 10.66 -6.01 6.82
N TYR A 126 10.37 -6.68 7.94
CA TYR A 126 10.59 -8.12 8.08
C TYR A 126 9.45 -8.94 7.52
N GLU A 127 8.21 -8.48 7.69
CA GLU A 127 7.01 -9.25 7.43
C GLU A 127 6.12 -8.62 6.34
N GLY A 128 6.52 -7.50 5.73
CA GLY A 128 5.69 -6.79 4.75
C GLY A 128 5.35 -7.65 3.54
N VAL A 129 4.10 -7.62 3.10
CA VAL A 129 3.66 -8.25 1.85
C VAL A 129 4.41 -7.59 0.68
N HIS A 130 5.07 -8.43 -0.13
CA HIS A 130 5.80 -7.96 -1.30
C HIS A 130 4.84 -7.63 -2.45
N TYR A 131 5.21 -6.64 -3.25
CA TYR A 131 4.42 -6.24 -4.41
C TYR A 131 5.33 -5.90 -5.60
N LEU A 132 4.78 -6.02 -6.80
CA LEU A 132 5.40 -5.61 -8.06
C LEU A 132 4.40 -4.76 -8.84
N SER A 133 4.90 -3.73 -9.53
CA SER A 133 4.11 -3.07 -10.58
C SER A 133 3.92 -4.00 -11.77
N SER A 134 2.91 -3.74 -12.61
CA SER A 134 2.66 -4.54 -13.81
C SER A 134 3.86 -4.59 -14.78
N ARG A 135 4.71 -3.55 -14.79
CA ARG A 135 5.95 -3.55 -15.58
C ARG A 135 6.98 -4.51 -14.99
N GLN A 136 7.17 -4.45 -13.67
CA GLN A 136 8.12 -5.30 -12.94
C GLN A 136 7.71 -6.78 -13.01
N GLU A 137 6.42 -7.08 -12.85
CA GLU A 137 5.90 -8.44 -12.97
C GLU A 137 6.22 -9.06 -14.35
N LYS A 138 6.00 -8.31 -15.44
CA LYS A 138 6.32 -8.78 -16.80
C LYS A 138 7.80 -9.10 -16.98
N LEU A 139 8.68 -8.28 -16.41
CA LEU A 139 10.13 -8.51 -16.46
C LEU A 139 10.53 -9.78 -15.72
N VAL A 140 10.01 -9.96 -14.49
CA VAL A 140 10.28 -11.16 -13.68
C VAL A 140 9.78 -12.43 -14.36
N ARG A 141 8.56 -12.40 -14.94
CA ARG A 141 8.01 -13.56 -15.65
C ARG A 141 8.87 -13.96 -16.85
N ALA A 142 9.33 -12.98 -17.63
CA ALA A 142 10.21 -13.24 -18.77
C ALA A 142 11.61 -13.77 -18.34
N GLU A 143 12.14 -13.28 -17.22
CA GLU A 143 13.39 -13.80 -16.63
C GLU A 143 13.22 -15.26 -16.18
N ASP A 144 12.14 -15.57 -15.46
CA ASP A 144 11.84 -16.92 -14.97
C ASP A 144 11.67 -17.91 -16.15
N GLU A 145 10.92 -17.55 -17.21
CA GLU A 145 10.78 -18.37 -18.42
C GLU A 145 12.12 -18.63 -19.13
N SER A 146 13.01 -17.63 -19.17
CA SER A 146 14.34 -17.78 -19.78
C SER A 146 15.32 -18.66 -18.99
N LEU A 147 15.03 -18.91 -17.70
CA LEU A 147 15.80 -19.79 -16.83
C LEU A 147 15.32 -21.24 -16.93
N ASP A 148 14.03 -21.47 -17.17
CA ASP A 148 13.46 -22.82 -17.35
C ASP A 148 13.86 -23.45 -18.71
N ASP A 149 14.26 -22.63 -19.70
CA ASP A 149 14.74 -23.08 -21.02
C ASP A 149 16.25 -23.44 -21.06
N LYS A 150 16.95 -23.44 -19.91
CA LYS A 150 18.38 -23.78 -19.79
C LYS A 150 18.62 -25.01 -18.92
#